data_AF-R7WB58-F1
#
_entry.id   AF-R7WB58-F1
#
_cell.length_a   1.000
_cell.length_b   1.000
_cell.length_c   1.000
_cell.angle_alpha   90.00
_cell.angle_beta   90.00
_cell.angle_gamma   90.00
#
_symmetry.space_group_name_H-M   'P 1'
#
loop_
_entity.id
_entity.type
_entity.pdbx_description
1 polymer ?
#
loop_
_entity_poly.entity_id
_entity_poly.type
_entity_poly.pdbx_seq_one_letter_code
_entity_poly.pdbx_strand_id
1 'polypeptide(L)'
;MAKALLTADAARSLVGSVDAFLFDCDGVIWKGDELIQGVPETLELLRKLGKKLVFVTNNSRKSRRQYSKKFKTLGLEVTEEEIFTSSFAAAMFLKLNNFSPEKKVYVVGEDGILDELKLAGFECFGGPEDGKKNIMLEANFYFDHDKNVGAVVVGLDQYFNYYKMQYASLCIRENPGCLFIATNRDPTGHMTSAQEWPGAGTMVAAVSCSVQKEPIVVGKPSSFLMDFLLKSFNLETSRMCMVGDRLDTDILFGQNTGCKTLLVLSGEELLPFLICVEQSRTRVY
;
A
#
# COMPACT_ATOMS: atom_id res chain seq x y z
N MET A 1 22.89 12.23 9.49
CA MET A 1 22.86 11.83 10.91
C MET A 1 23.11 10.33 10.96
N ALA A 2 24.06 9.88 11.77
CA ALA A 2 24.38 8.46 11.91
C ALA A 2 23.13 7.69 12.39
N LYS A 3 22.79 6.59 11.71
CA LYS A 3 21.69 5.70 12.13
C LYS A 3 22.15 4.91 13.36
N ALA A 4 21.78 5.37 14.54
CA ALA A 4 22.07 4.68 15.80
C ALA A 4 20.97 3.66 16.13
N LEU A 5 21.35 2.48 16.63
CA LEU A 5 20.42 1.55 17.25
C LEU A 5 19.68 2.26 18.40
N LEU A 6 18.37 2.06 18.48
CA LEU A 6 17.53 2.73 19.47
C LEU A 6 17.89 2.24 20.88
N THR A 7 18.46 3.12 21.71
CA THR A 7 18.72 2.83 23.12
C THR A 7 17.42 2.90 23.93
N ALA A 8 17.41 2.33 25.14
CA ALA A 8 16.23 2.39 26.01
C ALA A 8 15.82 3.84 26.35
N ASP A 9 16.77 4.75 26.54
CA ASP A 9 16.49 6.17 26.77
C ASP A 9 15.92 6.86 25.53
N ALA A 10 16.49 6.59 24.36
CA ALA A 10 15.97 7.12 23.11
C ALA A 10 14.56 6.61 22.82
N ALA A 11 14.28 5.33 23.13
CA ALA A 11 12.94 4.76 23.01
C ALA A 11 11.93 5.44 23.93
N ARG A 12 12.27 5.64 25.22
CA ARG A 12 11.43 6.37 26.16
C ARG A 12 11.15 7.80 25.70
N SER A 13 12.19 8.50 25.23
CA SER A 13 12.07 9.85 24.69
C SER A 13 11.15 9.90 23.45
N LEU A 14 11.34 8.96 22.52
CA LEU A 14 10.50 8.85 21.32
C LEU A 14 9.03 8.64 21.71
N VAL A 15 8.73 7.64 22.53
CA VAL A 15 7.38 7.32 23.01
C VAL A 15 6.75 8.50 23.75
N GLY A 16 7.52 9.24 24.55
CA GLY A 16 7.05 10.46 25.23
C GLY A 16 6.74 11.62 24.27
N SER A 17 7.38 11.66 23.10
CA SER A 17 7.28 12.77 22.15
C SER A 17 6.20 12.63 21.08
N VAL A 18 5.51 11.49 21.00
CA VAL A 18 4.49 11.20 19.99
C VAL A 18 3.18 10.73 20.62
N ASP A 19 2.05 11.00 19.97
CA ASP A 19 0.72 10.55 20.38
C ASP A 19 0.22 9.36 19.57
N ALA A 20 0.76 9.16 18.36
CA ALA A 20 0.35 8.07 17.49
C ALA A 20 1.55 7.36 16.86
N PHE A 21 1.36 6.06 16.66
CA PHE A 21 2.26 5.22 15.88
C PHE A 21 1.53 4.70 14.65
N LEU A 22 2.16 4.87 13.50
CA LEU A 22 1.73 4.30 12.22
C LEU A 22 2.66 3.12 11.95
N PHE A 23 2.11 1.92 11.88
CA PHE A 23 2.88 0.71 11.62
C PHE A 23 2.63 0.24 10.20
N ASP A 24 3.68 -0.06 9.44
CA ASP A 24 3.52 -1.06 8.38
C ASP A 24 3.11 -2.41 8.99
N CYS A 25 2.63 -3.33 8.15
CA CYS A 25 2.17 -4.64 8.60
C CYS A 25 3.13 -5.77 8.22
N ASP A 26 3.48 -5.89 6.93
CA ASP A 26 4.26 -7.01 6.42
C ASP A 26 5.74 -6.73 6.70
N GLY A 27 6.39 -7.54 7.55
CA GLY A 27 7.77 -7.28 7.99
C GLY A 27 7.88 -6.47 9.29
N VAL A 28 6.78 -5.91 9.79
CA VAL A 28 6.71 -5.13 11.05
C VAL A 28 5.82 -5.81 12.10
N ILE A 29 4.59 -6.17 11.74
CA ILE A 29 3.64 -6.85 12.63
C ILE A 29 3.76 -8.37 12.46
N TRP A 30 3.89 -8.84 11.22
CA TRP A 30 3.93 -10.26 10.90
C TRP A 30 4.86 -10.57 9.72
N LYS A 31 5.20 -11.85 9.57
CA LYS A 31 5.72 -12.43 8.32
C LYS A 31 4.78 -13.52 7.85
N GLY A 32 4.10 -13.29 6.73
CA GLY A 32 3.03 -14.19 6.29
C GLY A 32 1.90 -14.24 7.33
N ASP A 33 1.71 -15.40 7.96
CA ASP A 33 0.67 -15.65 8.96
C ASP A 33 1.22 -15.83 10.39
N GLU A 34 2.49 -15.47 10.62
CA GLU A 34 3.11 -15.52 11.95
C GLU A 34 3.43 -14.12 12.45
N LEU A 35 3.06 -13.82 13.70
CA LEU A 35 3.42 -12.56 14.35
C LEU A 35 4.92 -12.48 14.62
N ILE A 36 5.47 -11.29 14.44
CA ILE A 36 6.84 -11.01 14.86
C ILE A 36 6.89 -10.98 16.40
N GLN A 37 7.93 -11.58 16.97
CA GLN A 37 8.12 -11.66 18.42
C GLN A 37 8.11 -10.27 19.06
N GLY A 38 7.34 -10.11 20.14
CA GLY A 38 7.25 -8.85 20.90
C GLY A 38 6.19 -7.86 20.39
N VAL A 39 5.54 -8.15 19.25
CA VAL A 39 4.50 -7.28 18.67
C VAL A 39 3.28 -7.17 19.60
N PRO A 40 2.65 -8.27 20.08
CA PRO A 40 1.50 -8.16 20.99
C PRO A 40 1.79 -7.29 22.21
N GLU A 41 2.92 -7.53 22.88
CA GLU A 41 3.33 -6.84 24.09
C GLU A 41 3.61 -5.35 23.81
N THR A 42 4.21 -5.04 22.66
CA THR A 42 4.49 -3.67 22.24
C THR A 42 3.20 -2.89 21.96
N LEU A 43 2.27 -3.47 21.18
CA LEU A 43 1.00 -2.81 20.86
C LEU A 43 0.16 -2.60 22.13
N GLU A 44 0.10 -3.59 23.02
CA GLU A 44 -0.60 -3.46 24.31
C GLU A 44 0.03 -2.38 25.20
N LEU A 45 1.36 -2.33 25.29
CA LEU A 45 2.08 -1.31 26.04
C LEU A 45 1.76 0.10 25.51
N LEU A 46 1.83 0.30 24.19
CA LEU A 46 1.54 1.60 23.58
C LEU A 46 0.08 2.02 23.83
N ARG A 47 -0.88 1.10 23.74
CA ARG A 47 -2.28 1.37 24.10
C ARG A 47 -2.43 1.75 25.58
N LYS A 48 -1.77 1.04 26.50
CA LYS A 48 -1.75 1.38 27.94
C LYS A 48 -1.16 2.76 28.22
N LEU A 49 -0.21 3.20 27.40
CA LEU A 49 0.36 4.55 27.43
C LEU A 49 -0.50 5.60 26.72
N GLY A 50 -1.73 5.26 26.32
CA GLY A 50 -2.67 6.16 25.66
C GLY A 50 -2.31 6.52 24.23
N LYS A 51 -1.43 5.76 23.57
CA LYS A 51 -1.04 6.02 22.19
C LYS A 51 -2.09 5.50 21.21
N LYS A 52 -2.37 6.28 20.17
CA LYS A 52 -3.19 5.84 19.04
C LYS A 52 -2.34 4.94 18.13
N LEU A 53 -2.91 3.83 17.69
CA LEU A 53 -2.25 2.90 16.77
C LEU A 53 -2.97 2.94 15.43
N VAL A 54 -2.20 3.00 14.37
CA VAL A 54 -2.68 3.00 12.98
C VAL A 54 -1.84 2.01 12.21
N PHE A 55 -2.48 1.16 11.40
CA PHE A 55 -1.83 0.13 10.61
C PHE A 55 -1.94 0.50 9.14
N VAL A 56 -0.81 0.87 8.53
CA VAL A 56 -0.73 1.42 7.18
C VAL A 56 0.01 0.45 6.28
N THR A 57 -0.69 -0.25 5.39
CA THR A 57 -0.11 -1.27 4.50
C THR A 57 -0.29 -0.95 3.02
N ASN A 58 0.76 -1.18 2.23
CA ASN A 58 0.70 -1.10 0.77
C ASN A 58 0.03 -2.32 0.13
N ASN A 59 -0.26 -3.36 0.89
CA ASN A 59 -0.84 -4.58 0.37
C ASN A 59 -2.34 -4.40 0.04
N SER A 60 -2.67 -4.38 -1.25
CA SER A 60 -4.04 -4.18 -1.75
C SER A 60 -4.85 -5.46 -1.88
N ARG A 61 -4.31 -6.63 -1.46
CA ARG A 61 -4.98 -7.92 -1.68
C ARG A 61 -6.27 -8.07 -0.86
N LYS A 62 -6.30 -7.42 0.31
CA LYS A 62 -7.40 -7.50 1.28
C LYS A 62 -8.00 -6.11 1.53
N SER A 63 -9.30 -6.08 1.84
CA SER A 63 -9.99 -4.91 2.39
C SER A 63 -9.65 -4.74 3.87
N ARG A 64 -9.96 -3.57 4.44
CA ARG A 64 -9.78 -3.28 5.88
C ARG A 64 -10.55 -4.28 6.74
N ARG A 65 -11.78 -4.63 6.36
CA ARG A 65 -12.58 -5.69 6.98
C ARG A 65 -11.87 -7.04 6.98
N GLN A 66 -11.26 -7.42 5.86
CA GLN A 66 -10.50 -8.67 5.76
C GLN A 66 -9.21 -8.63 6.59
N TYR A 67 -8.54 -7.47 6.69
CA TYR A 67 -7.39 -7.30 7.58
C TYR A 67 -7.77 -7.32 9.05
N SER A 68 -8.87 -6.68 9.46
CA SER A 68 -9.36 -6.76 10.85
C SER A 68 -9.60 -8.22 11.25
N LYS A 69 -10.18 -9.04 10.36
CA LYS A 69 -10.27 -10.49 10.56
C LYS A 69 -8.89 -11.16 10.69
N LYS A 70 -7.91 -10.79 9.86
CA LYS A 70 -6.53 -11.32 9.96
C LYS A 70 -5.89 -10.97 11.31
N PHE A 71 -5.95 -9.71 11.74
CA PHE A 71 -5.46 -9.30 13.06
C PHE A 71 -6.10 -10.14 14.17
N LYS A 72 -7.42 -10.33 14.10
CA LYS A 72 -8.15 -11.16 15.06
C LYS A 72 -7.69 -12.62 15.07
N THR A 73 -7.46 -13.23 13.90
CA THR A 73 -6.92 -14.60 13.83
C THR A 73 -5.53 -14.74 14.42
N LEU A 74 -4.76 -13.65 14.44
CA LEU A 74 -3.44 -13.58 15.06
C LEU A 74 -3.50 -13.19 16.55
N GLY A 75 -4.70 -13.06 17.13
CA GLY A 75 -4.88 -12.70 18.54
C GLY A 75 -4.74 -11.20 18.83
N LEU A 76 -4.79 -10.35 17.81
CA LEU A 76 -4.74 -8.89 17.95
C LEU A 76 -6.12 -8.27 17.70
N GLU A 77 -6.61 -7.49 18.66
CA GLU A 77 -7.86 -6.74 18.49
C GLU A 77 -7.58 -5.40 17.80
N VAL A 78 -7.87 -5.32 16.50
CA VAL A 78 -7.68 -4.12 15.66
C VAL A 78 -8.95 -3.84 14.86
N THR A 79 -9.48 -2.63 14.98
CA THR A 79 -10.72 -2.23 14.28
C THR A 79 -10.44 -1.77 12.85
N GLU A 80 -11.47 -1.70 12.01
CA GLU A 80 -11.32 -1.26 10.61
C GLU A 80 -10.88 0.21 10.49
N GLU A 81 -11.21 1.04 11.49
CA GLU A 81 -10.82 2.46 11.57
C GLU A 81 -9.34 2.64 11.91
N GLU A 82 -8.70 1.63 12.50
CA GLU A 82 -7.26 1.62 12.75
C GLU A 82 -6.47 1.17 11.50
N ILE A 83 -7.12 0.65 10.46
CA ILE A 83 -6.46 0.02 9.30
C ILE A 83 -6.58 0.89 8.05
N PHE A 84 -5.45 1.06 7.39
CA PHE A 84 -5.27 1.88 6.20
C PHE A 84 -4.53 1.09 5.14
N THR A 85 -5.28 0.56 4.19
CA THR A 85 -4.72 -0.20 3.07
C THR A 85 -4.58 0.68 1.83
N SER A 86 -3.70 0.28 0.91
CA SER A 86 -3.64 0.90 -0.42
C SER A 86 -4.91 0.66 -1.27
N SER A 87 -5.68 -0.41 -1.01
CA SER A 87 -7.01 -0.63 -1.59
C SER A 87 -8.02 0.43 -1.12
N PHE A 88 -8.03 0.73 0.18
CA PHE A 88 -8.84 1.80 0.75
C PHE A 88 -8.40 3.18 0.23
N ALA A 89 -7.08 3.40 0.12
CA ALA A 89 -6.52 4.63 -0.45
C ALA A 89 -7.05 4.89 -1.87
N ALA A 90 -7.11 3.87 -2.73
CA ALA A 90 -7.63 4.00 -4.09
C ALA A 90 -9.12 4.40 -4.10
N ALA A 91 -9.93 3.79 -3.25
CA ALA A 91 -11.35 4.12 -3.12
C ALA A 91 -11.56 5.55 -2.60
N MET A 92 -10.80 5.96 -1.58
CA MET A 92 -10.88 7.33 -1.04
C MET A 92 -10.34 8.37 -2.02
N PHE A 93 -9.35 8.03 -2.83
CA PHE A 93 -8.85 8.91 -3.88
C PHE A 93 -9.95 9.28 -4.86
N LEU A 94 -10.70 8.29 -5.36
CA LEU A 94 -11.84 8.53 -6.24
C LEU A 94 -12.91 9.37 -5.55
N LYS A 95 -13.24 9.06 -4.29
CA LYS A 95 -14.26 9.76 -3.51
C LYS A 95 -13.92 11.23 -3.26
N LEU A 96 -12.68 11.52 -2.87
CA LEU A 96 -12.23 12.87 -2.55
C LEU A 96 -12.00 13.74 -3.80
N ASN A 97 -11.73 13.12 -4.95
CA ASN A 97 -11.59 13.82 -6.23
C ASN A 97 -12.92 13.93 -7.02
N ASN A 98 -14.06 13.72 -6.35
CA ASN A 98 -15.39 13.80 -6.96
C ASN A 98 -15.53 12.94 -8.23
N PHE A 99 -14.98 11.73 -8.21
CA PHE A 99 -15.15 10.78 -9.30
C PHE A 99 -16.64 10.54 -9.56
N SER A 100 -17.03 10.60 -10.84
CA SER A 100 -18.45 10.51 -11.21
C SER A 100 -19.03 9.14 -10.78
N PRO A 101 -20.14 9.11 -10.03
CA PRO A 101 -20.78 7.87 -9.62
C PRO A 101 -21.39 7.09 -10.80
N GLU A 102 -21.58 7.74 -11.96
CA GLU A 102 -22.05 7.08 -13.19
C GLU A 102 -20.93 6.33 -13.92
N LYS A 103 -19.67 6.59 -13.58
CA LYS A 103 -18.51 5.95 -14.21
C LYS A 103 -18.13 4.68 -13.46
N LYS A 104 -17.68 3.69 -14.22
CA LYS A 104 -17.19 2.42 -13.66
C LYS A 104 -15.69 2.45 -13.41
N VAL A 105 -15.26 1.61 -12.48
CA VAL A 105 -13.85 1.36 -12.18
C VAL A 105 -13.45 -0.03 -12.63
N TYR A 106 -12.49 -0.13 -13.55
CA TYR A 106 -11.88 -1.42 -13.91
C TYR A 106 -10.71 -1.73 -12.98
N VAL A 107 -10.67 -2.94 -12.44
CA VAL A 107 -9.66 -3.35 -11.48
C VAL A 107 -8.75 -4.42 -12.08
N VAL A 108 -7.45 -4.14 -12.06
CA VAL A 108 -6.38 -5.12 -12.24
C VAL A 108 -5.79 -5.37 -10.85
N GLY A 109 -6.21 -6.43 -10.17
CA GLY A 109 -5.94 -6.64 -8.76
C GLY A 109 -6.82 -7.71 -8.12
N GLU A 110 -6.80 -7.76 -6.79
CA GLU A 110 -7.55 -8.74 -5.99
C GLU A 110 -8.84 -8.16 -5.40
N ASP A 111 -9.62 -9.03 -4.74
CA ASP A 111 -10.91 -8.70 -4.12
C ASP A 111 -10.86 -7.53 -3.13
N GLY A 112 -9.73 -7.33 -2.44
CA GLY A 112 -9.59 -6.23 -1.48
C GLY A 112 -9.82 -4.85 -2.11
N ILE A 113 -9.44 -4.65 -3.38
CA ILE A 113 -9.69 -3.42 -4.11
C ILE A 113 -11.17 -3.29 -4.46
N LEU A 114 -11.78 -4.37 -4.96
CA LEU A 114 -13.20 -4.41 -5.32
C LEU A 114 -14.10 -4.14 -4.11
N ASP A 115 -13.78 -4.75 -2.96
CA ASP A 115 -14.51 -4.57 -1.70
C ASP A 115 -14.50 -3.10 -1.24
N GLU A 116 -13.33 -2.46 -1.20
CA GLU A 116 -13.21 -1.05 -0.77
C GLU A 116 -13.89 -0.08 -1.75
N LEU A 117 -13.81 -0.35 -3.06
CA LEU A 117 -14.50 0.44 -4.07
C LEU A 117 -16.03 0.36 -3.91
N LYS A 118 -16.57 -0.86 -3.72
CA LYS A 118 -18.00 -1.07 -3.46
C LYS A 118 -18.46 -0.40 -2.18
N LEU A 119 -17.68 -0.51 -1.09
CA LEU A 119 -17.95 0.17 0.17
C LEU A 119 -17.95 1.70 0.04
N ALA A 120 -17.13 2.24 -0.86
CA ALA A 120 -17.11 3.67 -1.17
C ALA A 120 -18.25 4.12 -2.10
N GLY A 121 -19.04 3.18 -2.64
CA GLY A 121 -20.20 3.45 -3.49
C GLY A 121 -19.92 3.45 -4.99
N PHE A 122 -18.79 2.90 -5.43
CA PHE A 122 -18.43 2.83 -6.85
C PHE A 122 -18.82 1.51 -7.49
N GLU A 123 -19.34 1.57 -8.71
CA GLU A 123 -19.47 0.39 -9.57
C GLU A 123 -18.08 -0.02 -10.06
N CYS A 124 -17.70 -1.28 -9.82
CA CYS A 124 -16.40 -1.80 -10.22
C CYS A 124 -16.48 -3.26 -10.67
N PHE A 125 -15.58 -3.64 -11.58
CA PHE A 125 -15.47 -5.00 -12.11
C PHE A 125 -14.03 -5.34 -12.50
N GLY A 126 -13.79 -6.58 -12.93
CA GLY A 126 -12.46 -7.12 -13.22
C GLY A 126 -11.95 -7.96 -12.07
N GLY A 127 -10.69 -7.78 -11.69
CA GLY A 127 -10.05 -8.51 -10.60
C GLY A 127 -9.93 -10.02 -10.85
N PRO A 128 -10.08 -10.89 -9.84
CA PRO A 128 -9.91 -12.34 -10.00
C PRO A 128 -10.84 -12.99 -11.02
N GLU A 129 -12.04 -12.43 -11.25
CA GLU A 129 -13.01 -12.94 -12.23
C GLU A 129 -12.44 -12.99 -13.66
N ASP A 130 -11.60 -12.01 -14.02
CA ASP A 130 -10.93 -11.93 -15.31
C ASP A 130 -9.68 -12.82 -15.39
N GLY A 131 -9.33 -13.53 -14.31
CA GLY A 131 -8.07 -14.24 -14.17
C GLY A 131 -7.83 -15.37 -15.17
N LYS A 132 -8.90 -15.95 -15.73
CA LYS A 132 -8.84 -17.01 -16.74
C LYS A 132 -9.15 -16.52 -18.16
N LYS A 133 -9.45 -15.22 -18.33
CA LYS A 133 -9.72 -14.64 -19.65
C LYS A 133 -8.42 -14.54 -20.43
N ASN A 134 -8.51 -14.80 -21.73
CA ASN A 134 -7.40 -14.72 -22.67
C ASN A 134 -7.86 -13.96 -23.92
N ILE A 135 -6.91 -13.50 -24.72
CA ILE A 135 -7.17 -12.88 -26.01
C ILE A 135 -6.31 -13.53 -27.09
N MET A 136 -6.83 -13.60 -28.31
CA MET A 136 -6.09 -14.08 -29.46
C MET A 136 -5.38 -12.90 -30.13
N LEU A 137 -4.09 -13.07 -30.39
CA LEU A 137 -3.28 -12.09 -31.12
C LEU A 137 -3.35 -12.40 -32.60
N GLU A 138 -4.41 -11.93 -33.25
CA GLU A 138 -4.66 -12.11 -34.67
C GLU A 138 -4.72 -10.76 -35.39
N ALA A 139 -4.32 -10.75 -36.66
CA ALA A 139 -4.42 -9.55 -37.48
C ALA A 139 -5.88 -9.10 -37.59
N ASN A 140 -6.14 -7.80 -37.40
CA ASN A 140 -7.47 -7.19 -37.40
C ASN A 140 -8.42 -7.67 -36.29
N PHE A 141 -7.93 -8.33 -35.24
CA PHE A 141 -8.75 -8.64 -34.08
C PHE A 141 -9.12 -7.35 -33.34
N TYR A 142 -10.42 -7.06 -33.28
CA TYR A 142 -10.95 -5.92 -32.54
C TYR A 142 -11.34 -6.36 -31.12
N PHE A 143 -10.69 -5.76 -30.12
CA PHE A 143 -10.98 -6.01 -28.72
C PHE A 143 -11.90 -4.90 -28.19
N ASP A 144 -13.09 -5.26 -27.73
CA ASP A 144 -14.04 -4.30 -27.18
C ASP A 144 -13.85 -4.09 -25.67
N HIS A 145 -14.14 -2.88 -25.21
CA HIS A 145 -14.09 -2.50 -23.80
C HIS A 145 -15.19 -1.50 -23.45
N ASP A 146 -15.57 -1.47 -22.17
CA ASP A 146 -16.64 -0.59 -21.69
C ASP A 146 -16.19 0.88 -21.74
N LYS A 147 -16.81 1.66 -22.62
CA LYS A 147 -16.52 3.10 -22.80
C LYS A 147 -16.99 3.96 -21.62
N ASN A 148 -17.73 3.38 -20.68
CA ASN A 148 -18.15 4.04 -19.44
C ASN A 148 -17.17 3.84 -18.28
N VAL A 149 -16.05 3.12 -18.48
CA VAL A 149 -14.97 3.06 -17.49
C VAL A 149 -14.28 4.44 -17.41
N GLY A 150 -14.32 5.05 -16.23
CA GLY A 150 -13.68 6.33 -15.94
C GLY A 150 -12.39 6.21 -15.13
N ALA A 151 -12.09 5.04 -14.58
CA ALA A 151 -10.85 4.79 -13.86
C ALA A 151 -10.40 3.35 -14.00
N VAL A 152 -9.08 3.16 -14.07
CA VAL A 152 -8.40 1.87 -13.96
C VAL A 152 -7.56 1.91 -12.69
N VAL A 153 -7.80 0.97 -11.78
CA VAL A 153 -7.00 0.77 -10.57
C VAL A 153 -6.16 -0.49 -10.74
N VAL A 154 -4.84 -0.33 -10.62
CA VAL A 154 -3.85 -1.42 -10.74
C VAL A 154 -3.17 -1.65 -9.41
N GLY A 155 -3.23 -2.88 -8.92
CA GLY A 155 -2.51 -3.34 -7.74
C GLY A 155 -1.87 -4.70 -7.98
N LEU A 156 -1.48 -5.37 -6.89
CA LEU A 156 -0.99 -6.74 -6.98
C LEU A 156 -2.13 -7.65 -7.42
N ASP A 157 -1.89 -8.47 -8.45
CA ASP A 157 -2.86 -9.38 -9.05
C ASP A 157 -2.19 -10.74 -9.34
N GLN A 158 -2.56 -11.77 -8.59
CA GLN A 158 -2.01 -13.12 -8.78
C GLN A 158 -2.48 -13.75 -10.11
N TYR A 159 -3.56 -13.22 -10.67
CA TYR A 159 -4.17 -13.67 -11.92
C TYR A 159 -3.95 -12.63 -13.03
N PHE A 160 -2.85 -11.88 -12.96
CA PHE A 160 -2.46 -10.94 -13.99
C PHE A 160 -2.24 -11.68 -15.31
N ASN A 161 -2.87 -11.21 -16.38
CA ASN A 161 -2.79 -11.81 -17.70
C ASN A 161 -2.87 -10.74 -18.78
N TYR A 162 -2.61 -11.13 -20.03
CA TYR A 162 -2.61 -10.21 -21.15
C TYR A 162 -4.00 -9.60 -21.42
N TYR A 163 -5.10 -10.33 -21.15
CA TYR A 163 -6.47 -9.79 -21.28
C TYR A 163 -6.65 -8.54 -20.41
N LYS A 164 -6.31 -8.63 -19.12
CA LYS A 164 -6.45 -7.53 -18.16
C LYS A 164 -5.60 -6.34 -18.54
N MET A 165 -4.34 -6.58 -18.95
CA MET A 165 -3.45 -5.53 -19.42
C MET A 165 -4.02 -4.82 -20.64
N GLN A 166 -4.51 -5.57 -21.65
CA GLN A 166 -5.12 -4.99 -22.84
C GLN A 166 -6.38 -4.18 -22.51
N TYR A 167 -7.28 -4.73 -21.69
CA TYR A 167 -8.51 -4.05 -21.29
C TYR A 167 -8.19 -2.73 -20.55
N ALA A 168 -7.30 -2.78 -19.57
CA ALA A 168 -6.80 -1.60 -18.86
C ALA A 168 -6.21 -0.56 -19.82
N SER A 169 -5.35 -0.99 -20.74
CA SER A 169 -4.70 -0.10 -21.70
C SER A 169 -5.68 0.62 -22.60
N LEU A 170 -6.72 -0.08 -23.10
CA LEU A 170 -7.73 0.54 -23.95
C LEU A 170 -8.64 1.48 -23.15
N CYS A 171 -9.04 1.12 -21.93
CA CYS A 171 -9.76 2.03 -21.05
C CYS A 171 -8.98 3.33 -20.82
N ILE A 172 -7.67 3.24 -20.54
CA ILE A 172 -6.83 4.43 -20.27
C ILE A 172 -6.62 5.28 -21.53
N ARG A 173 -6.45 4.65 -22.70
CA ARG A 173 -6.13 5.34 -23.96
C ARG A 173 -7.36 5.94 -24.64
N GLU A 174 -8.47 5.22 -24.66
CA GLU A 174 -9.62 5.57 -25.49
C GLU A 174 -10.75 6.25 -24.73
N ASN A 175 -10.91 6.01 -23.42
CA ASN A 175 -11.98 6.65 -22.66
C ASN A 175 -11.52 8.04 -22.20
N PRO A 176 -12.19 9.12 -22.62
CA PRO A 176 -11.76 10.48 -22.26
C PRO A 176 -11.74 10.69 -20.75
N GLY A 177 -10.61 11.20 -20.24
CA GLY A 177 -10.45 11.50 -18.82
C GLY A 177 -10.28 10.27 -17.92
N CYS A 178 -10.09 9.08 -18.48
CA CYS A 178 -9.89 7.87 -17.69
C CYS A 178 -8.66 7.99 -16.77
N LEU A 179 -8.89 7.82 -15.47
CA LEU A 179 -7.85 7.86 -14.46
C LEU A 179 -7.04 6.56 -14.47
N PHE A 180 -5.71 6.67 -14.35
CA PHE A 180 -4.84 5.53 -14.15
C PHE A 180 -4.27 5.61 -12.73
N ILE A 181 -4.68 4.70 -11.86
CA ILE A 181 -4.36 4.70 -10.44
C ILE A 181 -3.58 3.43 -10.09
N ALA A 182 -2.48 3.58 -9.37
CA ALA A 182 -1.69 2.48 -8.83
C ALA A 182 -1.85 2.43 -7.30
N THR A 183 -2.18 1.26 -6.75
CA THR A 183 -2.28 1.10 -5.29
C THR A 183 -0.94 1.32 -4.60
N ASN A 184 0.15 0.82 -5.18
CA ASN A 184 1.53 1.12 -4.81
C ASN A 184 2.47 0.79 -5.99
N ARG A 185 3.78 1.03 -5.84
CA ARG A 185 4.80 0.70 -6.86
C ARG A 185 5.88 -0.25 -6.34
N ASP A 186 5.59 -0.96 -5.26
CA ASP A 186 6.54 -1.87 -4.63
C ASP A 186 6.98 -2.92 -5.66
N PRO A 187 8.29 -3.01 -5.99
CA PRO A 187 8.77 -3.88 -7.06
C PRO A 187 8.68 -5.36 -6.65
N THR A 188 8.86 -5.63 -5.36
CA THR A 188 8.79 -6.96 -4.76
C THR A 188 7.90 -6.94 -3.52
N GLY A 189 7.40 -8.13 -3.16
CA GLY A 189 6.77 -8.40 -1.87
C GLY A 189 7.23 -9.74 -1.32
N HIS A 190 6.97 -9.96 -0.04
CA HIS A 190 7.42 -11.14 0.70
C HIS A 190 6.25 -12.06 1.02
N MET A 191 6.18 -13.22 0.37
CA MET A 191 5.20 -14.28 0.69
C MET A 191 5.77 -15.29 1.69
N THR A 192 7.09 -15.39 1.77
CA THR A 192 7.82 -16.20 2.74
C THR A 192 9.03 -15.40 3.23
N SER A 193 9.70 -15.88 4.28
CA SER A 193 10.96 -15.30 4.76
C SER A 193 12.15 -15.60 3.85
N ALA A 194 12.00 -16.49 2.85
CA ALA A 194 13.11 -17.01 2.06
C ALA A 194 13.14 -16.50 0.61
N GLN A 195 12.05 -15.92 0.12
CA GLN A 195 11.91 -15.56 -1.29
C GLN A 195 11.20 -14.21 -1.48
N GLU A 196 11.75 -13.42 -2.39
CA GLU A 196 11.09 -12.23 -2.96
C GLU A 196 10.21 -12.64 -4.14
N TRP A 197 9.01 -12.06 -4.20
CA TRP A 197 8.03 -12.29 -5.24
C TRP A 197 7.71 -10.97 -5.94
N PRO A 198 7.28 -10.99 -7.21
CA PRO A 198 6.84 -9.78 -7.91
C PRO A 198 5.77 -9.01 -7.11
N GLY A 199 6.02 -7.72 -6.88
CA GLY A 199 5.10 -6.81 -6.22
C GLY A 199 4.16 -6.11 -7.21
N ALA A 200 3.25 -5.29 -6.70
CA ALA A 200 2.28 -4.54 -7.52
C ALA A 200 2.98 -3.64 -8.56
N GLY A 201 4.17 -3.14 -8.24
CA GLY A 201 4.99 -2.34 -9.14
C GLY A 201 5.27 -3.01 -10.48
N THR A 202 5.35 -4.34 -10.53
CA THR A 202 5.57 -5.08 -11.80
C THR A 202 4.35 -5.03 -12.72
N MET A 203 3.14 -5.21 -12.18
CA MET A 203 1.89 -5.10 -12.94
C MET A 203 1.66 -3.65 -13.38
N VAL A 204 1.92 -2.70 -12.48
CA VAL A 204 1.85 -1.26 -12.77
C VAL A 204 2.82 -0.89 -13.89
N ALA A 205 4.06 -1.39 -13.86
CA ALA A 205 5.05 -1.13 -14.90
C ALA A 205 4.61 -1.69 -16.26
N ALA A 206 4.03 -2.89 -16.30
CA ALA A 206 3.52 -3.48 -17.54
C ALA A 206 2.41 -2.62 -18.17
N VAL A 207 1.42 -2.20 -17.36
CA VAL A 207 0.34 -1.31 -17.84
C VAL A 207 0.91 0.05 -18.24
N SER A 208 1.76 0.67 -17.41
CA SER A 208 2.37 1.99 -17.68
C SER A 208 3.18 1.99 -18.98
N CYS A 209 3.96 0.94 -19.23
CA CYS A 209 4.70 0.75 -20.47
C CYS A 209 3.75 0.66 -21.67
N SER A 210 2.68 -0.13 -21.54
CA SER A 210 1.67 -0.26 -22.59
C SER A 210 0.98 1.07 -22.88
N VAL A 211 0.64 1.89 -21.88
CA VAL A 211 -0.07 3.16 -22.11
C VAL A 211 0.83 4.39 -22.30
N GLN A 212 2.14 4.26 -22.07
CA GLN A 212 3.12 5.36 -22.06
C GLN A 212 2.71 6.54 -21.14
N LYS A 213 2.14 6.20 -19.99
CA LYS A 213 1.64 7.17 -19.01
C LYS A 213 1.93 6.67 -17.60
N GLU A 214 2.35 7.56 -16.71
CA GLU A 214 2.54 7.24 -15.30
C GLU A 214 1.21 7.25 -14.53
N PRO A 215 1.03 6.34 -13.56
CA PRO A 215 -0.16 6.30 -12.73
C PRO A 215 -0.12 7.35 -11.63
N ILE A 216 -1.30 7.65 -11.10
CA ILE A 216 -1.46 8.30 -9.81
C ILE A 216 -1.23 7.24 -8.72
N VAL A 217 -0.19 7.38 -7.91
CA VAL A 217 0.13 6.43 -6.82
C VAL A 217 -0.55 6.87 -5.53
N VAL A 218 -1.38 6.00 -4.95
CA VAL A 218 -2.17 6.32 -3.76
C VAL A 218 -1.63 5.73 -2.46
N GLY A 219 -0.84 4.65 -2.53
CA GLY A 219 -0.13 4.07 -1.38
C GLY A 219 1.20 4.74 -1.08
N LYS A 220 1.87 4.29 -0.03
CA LYS A 220 3.20 4.79 0.39
C LYS A 220 4.18 4.66 -0.80
N PRO A 221 5.06 5.66 -1.04
CA PRO A 221 5.35 6.83 -0.20
C PRO A 221 4.45 8.07 -0.46
N SER A 222 3.34 7.94 -1.20
CA SER A 222 2.39 9.03 -1.42
C SER A 222 1.81 9.52 -0.10
N SER A 223 1.76 10.84 0.10
CA SER A 223 1.18 11.45 1.31
C SER A 223 -0.35 11.48 1.29
N PHE A 224 -1.00 11.05 0.19
CA PHE A 224 -2.46 11.09 0.04
C PHE A 224 -3.20 10.45 1.22
N LEU A 225 -2.70 9.31 1.70
CA LEU A 225 -3.30 8.61 2.83
C LEU A 225 -3.14 9.38 4.15
N MET A 226 -2.06 10.17 4.29
CA MET A 226 -1.84 11.01 5.48
C MET A 226 -2.90 12.10 5.60
N ASP A 227 -3.32 12.71 4.49
CA ASP A 227 -4.37 13.75 4.52
C ASP A 227 -5.69 13.21 5.11
N PHE A 228 -5.98 11.93 4.87
CA PHE A 228 -7.11 11.25 5.50
C PHE A 228 -6.85 10.98 6.99
N LEU A 229 -5.66 10.44 7.33
CA LEU A 229 -5.28 10.17 8.72
C LEU A 229 -5.36 11.41 9.60
N LEU A 230 -4.89 12.56 9.12
CA LEU A 230 -4.92 13.83 9.84
C LEU A 230 -6.34 14.26 10.16
N LYS A 231 -7.26 14.12 9.20
CA LYS A 231 -8.68 14.43 9.40
C LYS A 231 -9.35 13.48 10.39
N SER A 232 -8.99 12.19 10.37
CA SER A 232 -9.56 11.20 11.28
C SER A 232 -9.05 11.33 12.71
N PHE A 233 -7.77 11.66 12.91
CA PHE A 233 -7.14 11.61 14.23
C PHE A 233 -6.95 12.96 14.91
N ASN A 234 -7.10 14.08 14.20
CA ASN A 234 -6.87 15.45 14.69
C ASN A 234 -5.52 15.58 15.42
N LEU A 235 -4.45 15.12 14.76
CA LEU A 235 -3.08 15.15 15.28
C LEU A 235 -2.16 15.90 14.30
N GLU A 236 -1.08 16.47 14.84
CA GLU A 236 0.01 17.00 14.02
C GLU A 236 0.97 15.87 13.63
N THR A 237 1.48 15.89 12.39
CA THR A 237 2.42 14.85 11.90
C THR A 237 3.71 14.78 12.72
N SER A 238 4.15 15.91 13.29
CA SER A 238 5.30 16.00 14.19
C SER A 238 5.16 15.15 15.47
N ARG A 239 3.93 14.84 15.87
CA ARG A 239 3.55 14.00 17.02
C ARG A 239 3.20 12.58 16.60
N MET A 240 3.57 12.17 15.39
CA MET A 240 3.37 10.81 14.88
C MET A 240 4.73 10.14 14.60
N CYS A 241 4.77 8.82 14.73
CA CYS A 241 5.93 8.00 14.36
C CYS A 241 5.53 6.93 13.34
N MET A 242 6.14 6.95 12.15
CA MET A 242 6.04 5.88 11.16
C MET A 242 7.07 4.80 11.48
N VAL A 243 6.58 3.58 11.72
CA VAL A 243 7.36 2.37 11.98
C VAL A 243 7.25 1.48 10.76
N GLY A 244 8.37 1.20 10.11
CA GLY A 244 8.42 0.48 8.85
C GLY A 244 9.70 -0.32 8.68
N ASP A 245 9.72 -1.21 7.71
CA ASP A 245 10.86 -2.06 7.39
C ASP A 245 11.53 -1.70 6.06
N ARG A 246 10.94 -0.78 5.28
CA ARG A 246 11.47 -0.31 3.98
C ARG A 246 11.83 1.17 3.97
N LEU A 247 13.01 1.50 3.43
CA LEU A 247 13.49 2.88 3.34
C LEU A 247 12.72 3.72 2.31
N ASP A 248 12.46 3.15 1.14
CA ASP A 248 11.89 3.84 -0.03
C ASP A 248 10.36 3.96 0.01
N THR A 249 9.69 3.21 0.88
CA THR A 249 8.24 3.34 1.11
C THR A 249 7.94 3.93 2.47
N ASP A 250 8.24 3.25 3.58
CA ASP A 250 7.79 3.64 4.91
C ASP A 250 8.55 4.84 5.47
N ILE A 251 9.88 4.77 5.43
CA ILE A 251 10.71 5.86 5.97
C ILE A 251 10.56 7.09 5.09
N LEU A 252 10.52 6.92 3.77
CA LEU A 252 10.23 8.01 2.85
C LEU A 252 8.82 8.59 3.06
N PHE A 253 7.80 7.76 3.31
CA PHE A 253 6.45 8.23 3.66
C PHE A 253 6.46 9.07 4.94
N GLY A 254 7.11 8.59 6.00
CA GLY A 254 7.22 9.34 7.25
C GLY A 254 7.97 10.66 7.06
N GLN A 255 9.05 10.68 6.28
CA GLN A 255 9.79 11.91 5.95
C GLN A 255 8.96 12.90 5.13
N ASN A 256 8.28 12.43 4.08
CA ASN A 256 7.45 13.27 3.20
C ASN A 256 6.29 13.92 3.95
N THR A 257 5.82 13.28 5.03
CA THR A 257 4.68 13.75 5.83
C THR A 257 5.12 14.55 7.07
N GLY A 258 6.41 14.56 7.40
CA GLY A 258 6.94 15.23 8.60
C GLY A 258 6.77 14.42 9.89
N CYS A 259 6.51 13.12 9.78
CA CYS A 259 6.52 12.21 10.92
C CYS A 259 7.94 11.90 11.39
N LYS A 260 8.05 11.52 12.66
CA LYS A 260 9.22 10.77 13.12
C LYS A 260 9.23 9.41 12.44
N THR A 261 10.41 8.81 12.26
CA THR A 261 10.54 7.52 11.58
C THR A 261 11.36 6.55 12.42
N LEU A 262 10.91 5.29 12.50
CA LEU A 262 11.61 4.19 13.13
C LEU A 262 11.69 3.02 12.14
N LEU A 263 12.90 2.73 11.67
CA LEU A 263 13.16 1.57 10.83
C LEU A 263 13.35 0.33 11.70
N VAL A 264 12.59 -0.74 11.42
CA VAL A 264 12.81 -2.07 12.00
C VAL A 264 13.55 -2.96 11.02
N LEU A 265 14.30 -3.93 11.53
CA LEU A 265 15.14 -4.84 10.74
C LEU A 265 14.56 -6.26 10.70
N SER A 266 13.29 -6.37 11.06
CA SER A 266 12.55 -7.62 10.97
C SER A 266 12.11 -7.92 9.55
N GLY A 267 11.97 -6.92 8.68
CA GLY A 267 11.50 -7.09 7.30
C GLY A 267 12.61 -7.02 6.26
N GLU A 268 12.44 -6.18 5.24
CA GLU A 268 13.31 -6.17 4.06
C GLU A 268 14.71 -5.60 4.30
N GLU A 269 14.80 -4.48 5.03
CA GLU A 269 16.09 -3.86 5.30
C GLU A 269 16.85 -4.64 6.38
N LEU A 270 17.91 -5.34 5.96
CA LEU A 270 18.85 -6.01 6.86
C LEU A 270 20.00 -5.07 7.25
N LEU A 271 20.50 -5.22 8.48
CA LEU A 271 21.62 -4.42 9.03
C LEU A 271 22.86 -4.31 8.09
N PRO A 272 23.29 -5.36 7.37
CA PRO A 272 24.42 -5.25 6.43
C PRO A 272 24.16 -4.31 5.25
N PHE A 273 22.90 -4.19 4.81
CA PHE A 273 22.52 -3.35 3.68
C PHE A 273 22.62 -1.86 4.05
N LEU A 274 22.25 -1.52 5.28
CA LEU A 274 22.34 -0.16 5.84
C LEU A 274 23.78 0.35 5.95
N ILE A 275 24.72 -0.52 6.31
CA ILE A 275 26.16 -0.20 6.36
C ILE A 275 26.71 0.08 4.96
N CYS A 276 26.23 -0.66 3.95
CA CYS A 276 26.67 -0.50 2.56
C CYS A 276 26.17 0.81 1.93
N VAL A 277 24.94 1.25 2.25
CA VAL A 277 24.38 2.54 1.81
C VAL A 277 25.15 3.73 2.40
N GLU A 278 25.70 3.61 3.61
CA GLU A 278 26.58 4.65 4.19
C GLU A 278 27.93 4.75 3.47
N GLN A 279 28.49 3.62 3.04
CA GLN A 279 29.78 3.57 2.32
C GLN A 279 29.67 4.03 0.86
N SER A 280 28.52 3.85 0.21
CA SER A 280 28.30 4.30 -1.17
C SER A 280 27.98 5.79 -1.27
N ARG A 281 27.34 6.40 -0.26
CA ARG A 281 27.17 7.87 -0.17
C ARG A 281 28.47 8.64 0.07
N THR A 282 29.56 7.95 0.37
CA THR A 282 30.92 8.51 0.50
C THR A 282 31.80 8.27 -0.73
N ARG A 283 31.30 7.61 -1.78
CA ARG A 283 31.98 7.48 -3.08
C ARG A 283 31.16 8.15 -4.17
N VAL A 284 31.42 9.44 -4.35
CA VAL A 284 31.15 10.14 -5.61
C VAL A 284 32.09 9.55 -6.66
N TYR A 285 31.52 9.01 -7.74
CA TYR A 285 32.14 9.00 -9.06
C TYR A 285 31.27 9.87 -9.96
#